data_AF-A0A4R2JJN8-F1
#
_entry.id   AF-A0A4R2JJN8-F1
#
_cell.length_a   1.000
_cell.length_b   1.000
_cell.length_c   1.000
_cell.angle_alpha   90.00
_cell.angle_beta   90.00
_cell.angle_gamma   90.00
#
_symmetry.space_group_name_H-M   'P 1'
#
loop_
_entity.id
_entity.type
_entity.pdbx_description
1 polymer ?
#
loop_
_entity_poly.entity_id
_entity_poly.type
_entity_poly.pdbx_seq_one_letter_code
_entity_poly.pdbx_strand_id
1 'polypeptide(L)'
;MTVAEWKTDTELYDIADRLAHKIIDMYTKADVFISVGTNRNTVIDGLRLDADMFTSLDPQKIADEFQRMQRAATDTGQDAVARSLLDAANNKLTTIWRGDAAEAFGHQMSYIETFTQQQDAELTFAAHSMGTAYALAVQVRRSYHELADATIAACAKEMSEQTERDTQAAIGLFAEIAKACVTGWVKPESGAEVVRWGLESFIDIGSKTQEVLVEGSKAEEVVGNYVRTRDTLKGSFEEGLNILTKWITTEDTSLAADKIPLLEPMPPGTNVNGPDFSYDKFFDPARDPSSFGGRVEQERKKARDQQNRPAGLIARRLDGGRS
;
A
#
# COMPACT_ATOMS: atom_id res chain seq x y z
N MET A 1 -7.99 15.36 -12.64
CA MET A 1 -6.62 15.08 -12.18
C MET A 1 -5.75 15.08 -13.42
N THR A 2 -4.93 16.11 -13.59
CA THR A 2 -3.88 16.10 -14.62
C THR A 2 -2.89 15.01 -14.22
N VAL A 3 -2.78 13.98 -15.06
CA VAL A 3 -1.83 12.90 -14.86
C VAL A 3 -0.45 13.54 -14.82
N ALA A 4 0.29 13.39 -13.72
CA ALA A 4 1.67 13.87 -13.66
C ALA A 4 2.42 13.25 -14.85
N GLU A 5 3.10 14.06 -15.66
CA GLU A 5 3.74 13.60 -16.90
C GLU A 5 5.01 12.80 -16.55
N TRP A 6 4.85 11.53 -16.15
CA TRP A 6 5.97 10.62 -15.93
C TRP A 6 6.49 10.09 -17.25
N LYS A 7 7.78 9.72 -17.27
CA LYS A 7 8.37 9.06 -18.42
C LYS A 7 7.76 7.69 -18.64
N THR A 8 7.15 7.50 -19.80
CA THR A 8 6.51 6.25 -20.21
C THR A 8 7.56 5.16 -20.45
N ASP A 9 7.12 3.91 -20.44
CA ASP A 9 7.99 2.77 -20.76
C ASP A 9 8.59 2.94 -22.16
N THR A 10 7.76 3.35 -23.13
CA THR A 10 8.18 3.65 -24.50
C THR A 10 9.27 4.72 -24.55
N GLU A 11 9.12 5.83 -23.82
CA GLU A 11 10.17 6.87 -23.77
C GLU A 11 11.48 6.34 -23.19
N LEU A 12 11.43 5.45 -22.19
CA LEU A 12 12.65 4.87 -21.61
C LEU A 12 13.34 3.88 -22.56
N TYR A 13 12.59 3.04 -23.27
CA TYR A 13 13.16 2.17 -24.28
C TYR A 13 13.71 2.96 -25.48
N ASP A 14 12.99 3.99 -25.91
CA ASP A 14 13.41 4.84 -27.03
C ASP A 14 14.71 5.59 -26.69
N ILE A 15 14.85 6.12 -25.47
CA ILE A 15 16.09 6.80 -25.07
C ILE A 15 17.24 5.83 -24.83
N ALA A 16 16.97 4.62 -24.32
CA ALA A 16 17.96 3.55 -24.20
C ALA A 16 18.51 3.14 -25.58
N ASP A 17 17.62 2.94 -26.55
CA ASP A 17 18.00 2.60 -27.92
C ASP A 17 18.80 3.74 -28.57
N ARG A 18 18.37 5.00 -28.40
CA ARG A 18 19.13 6.17 -28.89
C ARG A 18 20.52 6.25 -28.27
N LEU A 19 20.63 6.04 -26.96
CA LEU A 19 21.91 6.02 -26.25
C LEU A 19 22.81 4.91 -26.78
N ALA A 20 22.28 3.70 -26.97
CA ALA A 20 23.04 2.57 -27.50
C ALA A 20 23.66 2.90 -28.85
N HIS A 21 22.84 3.39 -29.78
CA HIS A 21 23.32 3.80 -31.11
C HIS A 21 24.38 4.90 -31.01
N LYS A 22 24.21 5.87 -30.11
CA LYS A 22 25.16 6.96 -29.95
C LYS A 22 26.52 6.52 -29.40
N ILE A 23 26.53 5.57 -28.46
CA ILE A 23 27.75 4.96 -27.94
C ILE A 23 28.46 4.18 -29.06
N ILE A 24 27.71 3.39 -29.84
CA ILE A 24 28.26 2.63 -30.97
C ILE A 24 28.89 3.58 -32.01
N ASP A 25 28.21 4.66 -32.37
CA ASP A 25 28.72 5.66 -33.32
C ASP A 25 30.00 6.32 -32.79
N MET A 26 30.04 6.68 -31.51
CA MET A 26 31.20 7.30 -30.87
C MET A 26 32.42 6.37 -30.89
N TYR A 27 32.26 5.11 -30.48
CA TYR A 27 33.36 4.14 -30.52
C TYR A 27 33.83 3.84 -31.95
N THR A 28 32.90 3.77 -32.90
CA THR A 28 33.24 3.59 -34.33
C THR A 28 34.07 4.77 -34.84
N LYS A 29 33.73 6.00 -34.45
CA LYS A 29 34.48 7.20 -34.84
C LYS A 29 35.85 7.29 -34.17
N ALA A 30 35.97 6.81 -32.93
CA ALA A 30 37.23 6.78 -32.18
C ALA A 30 38.20 5.67 -32.61
N ASP A 31 37.87 4.88 -33.64
CA ASP A 31 38.61 3.69 -34.10
C ASP A 31 38.84 2.65 -32.98
N VAL A 32 37.94 2.63 -31.99
CA VAL A 32 37.97 1.64 -30.91
C VAL A 32 37.19 0.43 -31.38
N PHE A 33 37.90 -0.69 -31.55
CA PHE A 33 37.34 -1.89 -32.18
C PHE A 33 36.35 -2.61 -31.25
N ILE A 34 35.06 -2.34 -31.48
CA ILE A 34 33.93 -3.14 -30.99
C ILE A 34 33.94 -4.47 -31.78
N SER A 35 34.66 -5.50 -31.28
CA SER A 35 34.84 -6.81 -31.91
C SER A 35 33.57 -7.37 -32.58
N VAL A 36 33.66 -7.60 -33.89
CA VAL A 36 32.58 -8.09 -34.76
C VAL A 36 31.95 -9.37 -34.20
N GLY A 37 30.68 -9.29 -33.81
CA GLY A 37 29.84 -10.42 -33.39
C GLY A 37 29.32 -10.35 -31.94
N THR A 38 30.07 -9.73 -31.03
CA THR A 38 29.77 -9.76 -29.57
C THR A 38 29.46 -8.37 -28.99
N ASN A 39 29.32 -7.34 -29.82
CA ASN A 39 29.73 -6.01 -29.34
C ASN A 39 28.78 -4.84 -29.73
N ARG A 40 27.84 -5.03 -30.68
CA ARG A 40 26.76 -4.04 -30.96
C ARG A 40 25.44 -4.40 -30.29
N ASN A 41 24.96 -5.61 -30.53
CA ASN A 41 23.71 -6.10 -29.93
C ASN A 41 23.83 -6.17 -28.40
N THR A 42 25.00 -6.55 -27.87
CA THR A 42 25.25 -6.57 -26.41
C THR A 42 25.14 -5.20 -25.76
N VAL A 43 25.55 -4.12 -26.45
CA VAL A 43 25.37 -2.74 -25.94
C VAL A 43 23.89 -2.35 -25.95
N ILE A 44 23.18 -2.66 -27.03
CA ILE A 44 21.74 -2.40 -27.15
C ILE A 44 20.97 -3.18 -26.08
N ASP A 45 21.20 -4.48 -25.98
CA ASP A 45 20.54 -5.37 -25.02
C ASP A 45 20.86 -4.97 -23.58
N GLY A 46 22.11 -4.56 -23.30
CA GLY A 46 22.51 -4.05 -21.98
C GLY A 46 21.77 -2.78 -21.57
N LEU A 47 21.63 -1.82 -22.49
CA LEU A 47 20.90 -0.58 -22.20
C LEU A 47 19.38 -0.77 -22.11
N ARG A 48 18.83 -1.74 -22.86
CA ARG A 48 17.44 -2.16 -22.71
C ARG A 48 17.19 -2.82 -21.37
N LEU A 49 18.12 -3.66 -20.90
CA LEU A 49 18.05 -4.26 -19.57
C LEU A 49 18.14 -3.20 -18.45
N ASP A 50 18.90 -2.14 -18.68
CA ASP A 50 18.91 -0.98 -17.78
C ASP A 50 17.53 -0.29 -17.78
N ALA A 51 16.90 -0.10 -18.95
CA ALA A 51 15.54 0.46 -19.04
C ALA A 51 14.50 -0.43 -18.33
N ASP A 52 14.54 -1.76 -18.53
CA ASP A 52 13.66 -2.74 -17.87
C ASP A 52 13.67 -2.59 -16.34
N MET A 53 14.85 -2.37 -15.78
CA MET A 53 15.01 -2.19 -14.34
C MET A 53 14.32 -0.91 -13.85
N PHE A 54 14.41 0.18 -14.60
CA PHE A 54 13.79 1.47 -14.23
C PHE A 54 12.30 1.56 -14.61
N THR A 55 11.78 0.64 -15.42
CA THR A 55 10.34 0.46 -15.69
C THR A 55 9.69 -0.58 -14.76
N SER A 56 10.46 -1.27 -13.91
CA SER A 56 9.98 -2.35 -13.01
C SER A 56 8.82 -1.94 -12.09
N LEU A 57 8.71 -0.65 -11.75
CA LEU A 57 7.54 -0.08 -11.11
C LEU A 57 6.71 0.69 -12.14
N ASP A 58 5.42 0.34 -12.22
CA ASP A 58 4.41 0.94 -13.09
C ASP A 58 3.65 2.06 -12.34
N PRO A 59 3.92 3.35 -12.63
CA PRO A 59 3.31 4.46 -11.91
C PRO A 59 1.79 4.48 -12.04
N GLN A 60 1.24 4.03 -13.18
CA GLN A 60 -0.21 4.02 -13.38
C GLN A 60 -0.86 3.00 -12.47
N LYS A 61 -0.34 1.77 -12.40
CA LYS A 61 -0.87 0.75 -11.48
C LYS A 61 -0.77 1.18 -10.02
N ILE A 62 0.32 1.83 -9.63
CA ILE A 62 0.49 2.35 -8.27
C ILE A 62 -0.52 3.48 -8.01
N ALA A 63 -0.74 4.38 -8.97
CA ALA A 63 -1.72 5.46 -8.86
C ALA A 63 -3.16 4.94 -8.75
N ASP A 64 -3.51 3.93 -9.54
CA ASP A 64 -4.82 3.27 -9.50
C ASP A 64 -5.05 2.61 -8.13
N GLU A 65 -4.03 1.94 -7.61
CA GLU A 65 -4.08 1.29 -6.29
C GLU A 65 -4.15 2.30 -5.14
N PHE A 66 -3.39 3.40 -5.24
CA PHE A 66 -3.49 4.54 -4.32
C PHE A 66 -4.92 5.09 -4.26
N GLN A 67 -5.54 5.32 -5.43
CA GLN A 67 -6.92 5.81 -5.49
C GLN A 67 -7.92 4.80 -4.92
N ARG A 68 -7.70 3.50 -5.14
CA ARG A 68 -8.53 2.44 -4.56
C ARG A 68 -8.47 2.46 -3.04
N MET A 69 -7.26 2.58 -2.47
CA MET A 69 -7.05 2.67 -1.02
C MET A 69 -7.64 3.95 -0.43
N GLN A 70 -7.45 5.08 -1.10
CA GLN A 70 -7.99 6.37 -0.68
C GLN A 70 -9.53 6.35 -0.61
N ARG A 71 -10.20 5.72 -1.59
CA ARG A 71 -11.66 5.50 -1.54
C ARG A 71 -12.08 4.61 -0.38
N ALA A 72 -11.40 3.47 -0.20
CA ALA A 72 -11.68 2.56 0.92
C ALA A 72 -11.50 3.23 2.29
N ALA A 73 -10.45 4.04 2.46
CA ALA A 73 -10.21 4.83 3.67
C ALA A 73 -11.35 5.83 3.91
N THR A 74 -11.80 6.52 2.87
CA THR A 74 -12.94 7.45 2.95
C THR A 74 -14.21 6.74 3.39
N ASP A 75 -14.54 5.62 2.76
CA ASP A 75 -15.75 4.85 3.04
C ASP A 75 -15.74 4.27 4.48
N THR A 76 -14.57 3.88 4.98
CA THR A 76 -14.39 3.29 6.32
C THR A 76 -14.35 4.37 7.41
N GLY A 77 -13.66 5.47 7.16
CA GLY A 77 -13.35 6.51 8.16
C GLY A 77 -14.35 7.66 8.25
N GLN A 78 -15.25 7.85 7.27
CA GLN A 78 -16.09 9.06 7.18
C GLN A 78 -17.61 8.83 7.15
N ASP A 79 -18.12 7.60 7.33
CA ASP A 79 -19.56 7.40 7.42
C ASP A 79 -20.13 7.92 8.76
N ALA A 80 -20.46 9.22 8.77
CA ALA A 80 -21.06 9.90 9.91
C ALA A 80 -22.42 9.30 10.30
N VAL A 81 -23.15 8.72 9.34
CA VAL A 81 -24.45 8.08 9.61
C VAL A 81 -24.21 6.80 10.40
N ALA A 82 -23.32 5.92 9.93
CA ALA A 82 -22.96 4.68 10.63
C ALA A 82 -22.44 4.96 12.04
N ARG A 83 -21.54 5.94 12.21
CA ARG A 83 -21.04 6.35 13.54
C ARG A 83 -22.18 6.82 14.45
N SER A 84 -23.06 7.70 13.97
CA SER A 84 -24.19 8.18 14.78
C SER A 84 -25.15 7.06 15.19
N LEU A 85 -25.34 6.06 14.32
CA LEU A 85 -26.20 4.91 14.59
C LEU A 85 -25.55 3.97 15.63
N LEU A 86 -24.24 3.76 15.54
CA LEU A 86 -23.46 3.01 16.54
C LEU A 86 -23.50 3.71 17.90
N ASP A 87 -23.28 5.03 17.95
CA ASP A 87 -23.38 5.82 19.18
C ASP A 87 -24.78 5.77 19.79
N ALA A 88 -25.82 5.91 18.95
CA ALA A 88 -27.20 5.81 19.41
C ALA A 88 -27.55 4.41 19.93
N ALA A 89 -27.03 3.36 19.28
CA ALA A 89 -27.21 1.98 19.73
C ALA A 89 -26.49 1.71 21.05
N ASN A 90 -25.23 2.14 21.17
CA ASN A 90 -24.43 2.00 22.38
C ASN A 90 -25.03 2.78 23.56
N ASN A 91 -25.50 4.01 23.32
CA ASN A 91 -26.20 4.80 24.32
C ASN A 91 -27.48 4.10 24.80
N LYS A 92 -28.28 3.51 23.89
CA LYS A 92 -29.48 2.75 24.28
C LYS A 92 -29.11 1.53 25.13
N LEU A 93 -28.08 0.78 24.75
CA LEU A 93 -27.62 -0.39 25.48
C LEU A 93 -27.11 -0.04 26.89
N THR A 94 -26.40 1.08 27.05
CA THR A 94 -25.80 1.48 28.34
C THR A 94 -26.73 2.28 29.25
N THR A 95 -27.76 2.94 28.71
CA THR A 95 -28.67 3.78 29.50
C THR A 95 -30.01 3.10 29.83
N ILE A 96 -30.56 2.32 28.88
CA ILE A 96 -31.88 1.68 29.01
C ILE A 96 -31.73 0.25 29.52
N TRP A 97 -30.78 -0.50 28.94
CA TRP A 97 -30.59 -1.91 29.26
C TRP A 97 -29.55 -2.09 30.39
N ARG A 98 -29.75 -3.13 31.21
CA ARG A 98 -28.95 -3.46 32.39
C ARG A 98 -28.62 -4.96 32.43
N GLY A 99 -27.53 -5.28 33.12
CA GLY A 99 -27.03 -6.64 33.34
C GLY A 99 -25.85 -7.01 32.46
N ASP A 100 -25.14 -8.08 32.86
CA ASP A 100 -23.86 -8.49 32.28
C ASP A 100 -23.90 -8.68 30.75
N ALA A 101 -25.03 -9.12 30.18
CA ALA A 101 -25.16 -9.30 28.74
C ALA A 101 -25.31 -7.95 28.01
N ALA A 102 -25.98 -6.96 28.63
CA ALA A 102 -26.11 -5.62 28.06
C ALA A 102 -24.75 -4.90 28.04
N GLU A 103 -23.97 -5.05 29.11
CA GLU A 103 -22.60 -4.57 29.20
C GLU A 103 -21.70 -5.22 28.14
N ALA A 104 -21.78 -6.55 27.97
CA ALA A 104 -21.03 -7.25 26.92
C ALA A 104 -21.38 -6.75 25.50
N PHE A 105 -22.66 -6.50 25.20
CA PHE A 105 -23.06 -5.91 23.92
C PHE A 105 -22.58 -4.46 23.77
N GLY A 106 -22.57 -3.67 24.84
CA GLY A 106 -21.99 -2.33 24.85
C GLY A 106 -20.48 -2.35 24.55
N HIS A 107 -19.75 -3.29 25.16
CA HIS A 107 -18.33 -3.51 24.85
C HIS A 107 -18.10 -3.90 23.40
N GLN A 108 -18.91 -4.80 22.83
CA GLN A 108 -18.84 -5.13 21.40
C GLN A 108 -19.06 -3.92 20.48
N MET A 109 -20.00 -3.04 20.80
CA MET A 109 -20.22 -1.82 20.01
C MET A 109 -19.00 -0.89 20.07
N SER A 110 -18.35 -0.76 21.22
CA SER A 110 -17.09 -0.02 21.37
C SER A 110 -15.93 -0.69 20.62
N TYR A 111 -15.89 -2.03 20.56
CA TYR A 111 -14.92 -2.76 19.74
C TYR A 111 -15.12 -2.57 18.24
N ILE A 112 -16.37 -2.43 17.76
CA ILE A 112 -16.65 -2.07 16.36
C ILE A 112 -16.07 -0.70 16.02
N GLU A 113 -16.25 0.29 16.91
CA GLU A 113 -15.70 1.62 16.71
C GLU A 113 -14.16 1.60 16.68
N THR A 114 -13.54 0.93 17.66
CA THR A 114 -12.08 0.76 17.75
C THR A 114 -11.54 0.06 16.51
N PHE A 115 -12.21 -1.01 16.05
CA PHE A 115 -11.84 -1.74 14.85
C PHE A 115 -11.93 -0.85 13.60
N THR A 116 -12.97 -0.04 13.48
CA THR A 116 -13.13 0.89 12.34
C THR A 116 -12.02 1.95 12.32
N GLN A 117 -11.62 2.45 13.50
CA GLN A 117 -10.49 3.39 13.63
C GLN A 117 -9.16 2.73 13.25
N GLN A 118 -8.93 1.48 13.68
CA GLN A 118 -7.76 0.70 13.27
C GLN A 118 -7.71 0.51 11.75
N GLN A 119 -8.83 0.12 11.13
CA GLN A 119 -8.92 -0.05 9.68
C GLN A 119 -8.69 1.27 8.92
N ASP A 120 -9.17 2.42 9.42
CA ASP A 120 -8.87 3.72 8.81
C ASP A 120 -7.37 4.06 8.88
N ALA A 121 -6.72 3.79 10.01
CA ALA A 121 -5.28 4.01 10.18
C ALA A 121 -4.44 3.09 9.26
N GLU A 122 -4.84 1.83 9.11
CA GLU A 122 -4.22 0.85 8.21
C GLU A 122 -4.35 1.24 6.74
N LEU A 123 -5.55 1.61 6.30
CA LEU A 123 -5.81 2.05 4.93
C LEU A 123 -5.06 3.34 4.61
N THR A 124 -4.97 4.23 5.59
CA THR A 124 -4.18 5.46 5.54
C THR A 124 -2.69 5.16 5.35
N PHE A 125 -2.14 4.24 6.14
CA PHE A 125 -0.75 3.79 6.00
C PHE A 125 -0.48 3.16 4.63
N ALA A 126 -1.39 2.30 4.15
CA ALA A 126 -1.27 1.65 2.86
C ALA A 126 -1.25 2.67 1.72
N ALA A 127 -2.14 3.67 1.75
CA ALA A 127 -2.15 4.76 0.79
C ALA A 127 -0.84 5.58 0.82
N HIS A 128 -0.31 5.89 2.00
CA HIS A 128 0.98 6.59 2.14
C HIS A 128 2.13 5.79 1.51
N SER A 129 2.15 4.48 1.77
CA SER A 129 3.14 3.56 1.19
C SER A 129 3.07 3.56 -0.34
N MET A 130 1.86 3.54 -0.91
CA MET A 130 1.65 3.64 -2.36
C MET A 130 2.07 4.99 -2.93
N GLY A 131 1.77 6.10 -2.24
CA GLY A 131 2.23 7.44 -2.66
C GLY A 131 3.77 7.54 -2.68
N THR A 132 4.44 6.91 -1.71
CA THR A 132 5.90 6.83 -1.66
C THR A 132 6.46 5.99 -2.82
N ALA A 133 5.87 4.82 -3.08
CA ALA A 133 6.24 3.98 -4.22
C ALA A 133 6.05 4.72 -5.56
N TYR A 134 4.98 5.50 -5.68
CA TYR A 134 4.70 6.30 -6.86
C TYR A 134 5.77 7.38 -7.09
N ALA A 135 6.15 8.13 -6.05
CA ALA A 135 7.23 9.11 -6.17
C ALA A 135 8.56 8.48 -6.58
N LEU A 136 8.92 7.33 -6.00
CA LEU A 136 10.10 6.58 -6.39
C LEU A 136 10.03 6.17 -7.88
N ALA A 137 8.90 5.62 -8.31
CA ALA A 137 8.70 5.18 -9.70
C ALA A 137 8.78 6.34 -10.70
N VAL A 138 8.14 7.48 -10.41
CA VAL A 138 8.19 8.66 -11.29
C VAL A 138 9.61 9.23 -11.35
N GLN A 139 10.26 9.41 -10.19
CA GLN A 139 11.56 10.07 -10.13
C GLN A 139 12.68 9.19 -10.70
N VAL A 140 12.61 7.86 -10.56
CA VAL A 140 13.64 6.96 -11.11
C VAL A 140 13.61 6.96 -12.63
N ARG A 141 12.41 6.91 -13.22
CA ARG A 141 12.22 6.98 -14.67
C ARG A 141 12.74 8.30 -15.22
N ARG A 142 12.43 9.41 -14.55
CA ARG A 142 12.95 10.74 -14.90
C ARG A 142 14.49 10.79 -14.85
N SER A 143 15.08 10.32 -13.75
CA SER A 143 16.54 10.37 -13.56
C SER A 143 17.29 9.50 -14.56
N TYR A 144 16.76 8.32 -14.91
CA TYR A 144 17.34 7.49 -15.96
C TYR A 144 17.27 8.17 -17.33
N HIS A 145 16.13 8.78 -17.67
CA HIS A 145 15.99 9.54 -18.91
C HIS A 145 16.98 10.72 -18.96
N GLU A 146 17.12 11.49 -17.88
CA GLU A 146 18.07 12.61 -17.81
C GLU A 146 19.53 12.14 -17.92
N LEU A 147 19.89 11.02 -17.26
CA LEU A 147 21.21 10.39 -17.41
C LEU A 147 21.48 9.96 -18.85
N ALA A 148 20.51 9.29 -19.50
CA ALA A 148 20.67 8.81 -20.86
C ALA A 148 20.80 9.98 -21.85
N ASP A 149 20.00 11.04 -21.70
CA ASP A 149 20.07 12.24 -22.56
C ASP A 149 21.40 12.98 -22.40
N ALA A 150 21.86 13.17 -21.16
CA ALA A 150 23.16 13.77 -20.87
C ALA A 150 24.32 12.94 -21.47
N THR A 151 24.21 11.61 -21.41
CA THR A 151 25.22 10.72 -22.00
C THR A 151 25.21 10.77 -23.53
N ILE A 152 24.03 10.87 -24.16
CA ILE A 152 23.90 11.08 -25.61
C ILE A 152 24.58 12.40 -26.01
N ALA A 153 24.37 13.47 -25.25
CA ALA A 153 25.00 14.76 -25.48
C ALA A 153 26.53 14.71 -25.31
N ALA A 154 27.02 14.02 -24.27
CA ALA A 154 28.46 13.79 -24.07
C ALA A 154 29.08 12.99 -25.23
N CYS A 155 28.41 11.94 -25.72
CA CYS A 155 28.86 11.18 -26.89
C CYS A 155 28.90 12.08 -28.16
N ALA A 156 27.92 12.97 -28.33
CA ALA A 156 27.89 13.90 -29.45
C ALA A 156 29.03 14.93 -29.39
N LYS A 157 29.36 15.41 -28.18
CA LYS A 157 30.46 16.34 -27.92
C LYS A 157 31.82 15.71 -28.21
N GLU A 158 32.03 14.49 -27.71
CA GLU A 158 33.25 13.71 -27.98
C GLU A 158 33.45 13.53 -29.49
N MET A 159 32.38 13.14 -30.21
CA MET A 159 32.44 13.02 -31.66
C MET A 159 32.66 14.34 -32.38
N SER A 160 32.31 15.51 -31.82
CA SER A 160 32.48 16.80 -32.51
C SER A 160 33.79 17.51 -32.16
N GLU A 161 34.64 16.91 -31.32
CA GLU A 161 35.88 17.51 -30.80
C GLU A 161 35.66 18.86 -30.10
N GLN A 162 34.43 19.12 -29.62
CA GLN A 162 34.10 20.37 -28.93
C GLN A 162 34.56 20.32 -27.47
N THR A 163 35.40 21.26 -27.05
CA THR A 163 36.00 21.28 -25.70
C THR A 163 35.23 22.09 -24.66
N GLU A 164 34.28 22.95 -25.02
CA GLU A 164 33.95 24.12 -24.19
C GLU A 164 32.76 24.03 -23.21
N ARG A 165 32.05 22.90 -23.02
CA ARG A 165 31.00 22.84 -21.98
C ARG A 165 30.80 21.47 -21.33
N ASP A 166 30.77 21.42 -20.01
CA ASP A 166 30.47 20.20 -19.24
C ASP A 166 29.01 19.80 -19.47
N THR A 167 28.77 18.50 -19.65
CA THR A 167 27.41 17.96 -19.74
C THR A 167 27.01 17.43 -18.37
N GLN A 168 25.89 17.90 -17.83
CA GLN A 168 25.41 17.56 -16.49
C GLN A 168 24.08 16.82 -16.58
N ALA A 169 23.91 15.82 -15.71
CA ALA A 169 22.64 15.16 -15.46
C ALA A 169 22.21 15.47 -14.02
N ALA A 170 20.94 15.84 -13.81
CA ALA A 170 20.38 15.85 -12.46
C ALA A 170 19.89 14.44 -12.13
N ILE A 171 20.31 13.89 -10.98
CA ILE A 171 20.01 12.52 -10.61
C ILE A 171 19.31 12.50 -9.25
N GLY A 172 18.18 11.81 -9.17
CA GLY A 172 17.43 11.67 -7.93
C GLY A 172 18.19 10.91 -6.84
N LEU A 173 18.09 11.39 -5.59
CA LEU A 173 18.57 10.69 -4.39
C LEU A 173 17.44 9.86 -3.78
N PHE A 174 17.08 8.72 -4.37
CA PHE A 174 15.88 7.94 -4.03
C PHE A 174 15.82 7.47 -2.58
N ALA A 175 16.95 7.08 -1.97
CA ALA A 175 16.99 6.75 -0.56
C ALA A 175 16.52 7.93 0.32
N GLU A 176 16.85 9.17 -0.06
CA GLU A 176 16.42 10.37 0.64
C GLU A 176 14.96 10.72 0.38
N ILE A 177 14.42 10.36 -0.79
CA ILE A 177 12.98 10.45 -1.08
C ILE A 177 12.22 9.48 -0.17
N ALA A 178 12.64 8.21 -0.14
CA ALA A 178 12.03 7.21 0.73
C ALA A 178 12.12 7.61 2.20
N LYS A 179 13.29 8.04 2.69
CA LYS A 179 13.45 8.55 4.07
C LYS A 179 12.55 9.77 4.32
N ALA A 180 12.52 10.75 3.43
CA ALA A 180 11.68 11.93 3.60
C ALA A 180 10.20 11.56 3.72
N CYS A 181 9.71 10.64 2.88
CA CYS A 181 8.35 10.15 2.94
C CYS A 181 8.05 9.32 4.19
N VAL A 182 9.02 8.52 4.68
CA VAL A 182 8.83 7.60 5.82
C VAL A 182 9.02 8.30 7.17
N THR A 183 10.02 9.17 7.32
CA THR A 183 10.42 9.77 8.61
C THR A 183 10.12 11.26 8.72
N GLY A 184 10.04 11.97 7.58
CA GLY A 184 9.94 13.43 7.54
C GLY A 184 8.51 13.96 7.40
N TRP A 185 7.55 13.09 7.10
CA TRP A 185 6.15 13.47 6.91
C TRP A 185 5.33 13.15 8.16
N VAL A 186 4.50 14.11 8.59
CA VAL A 186 3.47 13.90 9.61
C VAL A 186 2.59 12.77 9.08
N LYS A 187 2.63 11.55 9.64
CA LYS A 187 1.74 10.46 9.17
C LYS A 187 0.31 11.03 9.13
N PRO A 188 -0.39 10.96 7.99
CA PRO A 188 -1.73 11.53 7.90
C PRO A 188 -2.57 10.88 9.00
N GLU A 189 -3.23 11.69 9.80
CA GLU A 189 -3.88 11.23 11.03
C GLU A 189 -5.25 10.60 10.75
N SER A 190 -5.73 10.71 9.50
CA SER A 190 -6.99 10.12 9.05
C SER A 190 -7.02 9.91 7.54
N GLY A 191 -7.95 9.06 7.08
CA GLY A 191 -8.23 8.91 5.65
C GLY A 191 -8.61 10.23 4.97
N ALA A 192 -9.18 11.20 5.70
CA ALA A 192 -9.50 12.54 5.19
C ALA A 192 -8.25 13.33 4.76
N GLU A 193 -7.16 13.20 5.52
CA GLU A 193 -5.90 13.87 5.21
C GLU A 193 -5.21 13.21 4.02
N VAL A 194 -5.29 11.88 3.90
CA VAL A 194 -4.85 11.14 2.70
C VAL A 194 -5.63 11.57 1.46
N VAL A 195 -6.94 11.85 1.57
CA VAL A 195 -7.75 12.38 0.46
C VAL A 195 -7.27 13.77 0.01
N ARG A 196 -6.89 14.61 0.97
CA ARG A 196 -6.32 15.93 0.70
C ARG A 196 -4.95 15.86 0.03
N TRP A 197 -4.21 14.77 0.26
CA TRP A 197 -2.88 14.56 -0.27
C TRP A 197 -2.96 13.89 -1.64
N GLY A 198 -2.72 14.68 -2.69
CA GLY A 198 -2.58 14.15 -4.03
C GLY A 198 -1.23 13.45 -4.21
N LEU A 199 -1.13 12.59 -5.23
CA LEU A 199 0.14 11.99 -5.65
C LEU A 199 1.21 13.04 -5.97
N GLU A 200 0.81 14.24 -6.40
CA GLU A 200 1.68 15.39 -6.66
C GLU A 200 2.47 15.81 -5.40
N SER A 201 1.86 15.74 -4.21
CA SER A 201 2.53 16.07 -2.96
C SER A 201 3.71 15.14 -2.65
N PHE A 202 3.63 13.88 -3.09
CA PHE A 202 4.73 12.92 -2.96
C PHE A 202 5.86 13.18 -3.96
N ILE A 203 5.54 13.68 -5.17
CA ILE A 203 6.53 14.05 -6.18
C ILE A 203 7.34 15.28 -5.72
N ASP A 204 6.69 16.29 -5.15
CA ASP A 204 7.36 17.52 -4.71
C ASP A 204 8.43 17.25 -3.64
N ILE A 205 8.17 16.30 -2.73
CA ILE A 205 9.13 15.82 -1.73
C ILE A 205 10.34 15.15 -2.40
N GLY A 206 10.09 14.49 -3.54
CA GLY A 206 11.06 13.75 -4.33
C GLY A 206 12.00 14.60 -5.18
N SER A 207 11.85 15.92 -5.20
CA SER A 207 12.67 16.85 -6.00
C SER A 207 14.15 16.94 -5.59
N LYS A 208 14.58 16.21 -4.56
CA LYS A 208 15.99 16.11 -4.16
C LYS A 208 16.81 15.42 -5.24
N THR A 209 17.56 16.23 -5.97
CA THR A 209 18.48 15.78 -7.00
C THR A 209 19.91 16.17 -6.64
N GLN A 210 20.86 15.39 -7.13
CA GLN A 210 22.28 15.72 -7.17
C GLN A 210 22.67 15.95 -8.62
N GLU A 211 23.35 17.05 -8.90
CA GLU A 211 23.99 17.24 -10.20
C GLU A 211 25.19 16.30 -10.32
N VAL A 212 25.17 15.47 -11.36
CA VAL A 212 26.25 14.56 -11.71
C VAL A 212 26.82 14.98 -13.06
N LEU A 213 28.12 15.24 -13.07
CA LEU A 213 28.86 15.54 -14.28
C LEU A 213 29.02 14.26 -15.12
N VAL A 214 28.52 14.29 -16.35
CA VAL A 214 28.76 13.26 -17.36
C VAL A 214 29.85 13.81 -18.27
N GLU A 215 31.09 13.73 -17.79
CA GLU A 215 32.28 14.22 -18.49
C GLU A 215 33.01 13.09 -19.23
N GLY A 216 33.98 13.47 -20.05
CA GLY A 216 34.86 12.55 -20.74
C GLY A 216 35.56 13.29 -21.85
N SER A 217 36.89 13.18 -21.88
CA SER A 217 37.75 13.66 -22.96
C SER A 217 37.99 12.61 -24.03
N LYS A 218 37.46 11.38 -23.80
CA LYS A 218 37.59 10.19 -24.63
C LYS A 218 36.35 9.32 -24.52
N ALA A 219 36.09 8.54 -25.56
CA ALA A 219 34.98 7.57 -25.63
C ALA A 219 34.87 6.64 -24.40
N GLU A 220 35.98 6.11 -23.88
CA GLU A 220 36.00 5.24 -22.70
C GLU A 220 35.57 5.96 -21.41
N GLU A 221 35.91 7.25 -21.28
CA GLU A 221 35.58 8.04 -20.09
C GLU A 221 34.07 8.35 -20.04
N VAL A 222 33.47 8.67 -21.19
CA VAL A 222 32.01 8.91 -21.31
C VAL A 222 31.23 7.67 -20.89
N VAL A 223 31.59 6.50 -21.43
CA VAL A 223 30.91 5.23 -21.09
C VAL A 223 31.19 4.81 -19.65
N GLY A 224 32.42 5.00 -19.16
CA GLY A 224 32.78 4.72 -17.77
C GLY A 224 32.01 5.61 -16.78
N ASN A 225 31.78 6.88 -17.11
CA ASN A 225 30.95 7.79 -16.32
C ASN A 225 29.48 7.36 -16.34
N TYR A 226 28.94 7.01 -17.52
CA TYR A 226 27.58 6.47 -17.63
C TYR A 226 27.39 5.24 -16.72
N VAL A 227 28.27 4.25 -16.82
CA VAL A 227 28.18 3.00 -16.04
C VAL A 227 28.22 3.28 -14.54
N ARG A 228 29.19 4.07 -14.05
CA ARG A 228 29.29 4.43 -12.62
C ARG A 228 28.05 5.17 -12.12
N THR A 229 27.54 6.08 -12.94
CA THR A 229 26.39 6.92 -12.60
C THR A 229 25.09 6.10 -12.60
N ARG A 230 24.93 5.21 -13.58
CA ARG A 230 23.84 4.24 -13.63
C ARG A 230 23.88 3.30 -12.42
N ASP A 231 25.04 2.78 -12.05
CA ASP A 231 25.16 1.89 -10.90
C ASP A 231 24.83 2.62 -9.59
N THR A 232 25.19 3.91 -9.48
CA THR A 232 24.79 4.77 -8.37
C THR A 232 23.26 4.99 -8.34
N LEU A 233 22.67 5.27 -9.50
CA LEU A 233 21.23 5.43 -9.69
C LEU A 233 20.48 4.15 -9.25
N LYS A 234 20.95 2.99 -9.71
CA LYS A 234 20.44 1.67 -9.35
C LYS A 234 20.54 1.42 -7.85
N GLY A 235 21.72 1.58 -7.26
CA GLY A 235 21.93 1.35 -5.82
C GLY A 235 21.06 2.24 -4.96
N SER A 236 20.91 3.51 -5.33
CA SER A 236 20.02 4.46 -4.67
C SER A 236 18.55 4.04 -4.77
N PHE A 237 18.11 3.55 -5.93
CA PHE A 237 16.74 3.09 -6.14
C PHE A 237 16.45 1.83 -5.32
N GLU A 238 17.34 0.84 -5.35
CA GLU A 238 17.26 -0.38 -4.52
C GLU A 238 17.24 -0.05 -3.02
N GLU A 239 18.06 0.90 -2.56
CA GLU A 239 18.04 1.37 -1.17
C GLU A 239 16.69 2.01 -0.80
N GLY A 240 16.15 2.87 -1.68
CA GLY A 240 14.83 3.47 -1.50
C GLY A 240 13.71 2.44 -1.39
N LEU A 241 13.72 1.43 -2.26
CA LEU A 241 12.78 0.30 -2.19
C LEU A 241 12.94 -0.49 -0.89
N ASN A 242 14.18 -0.79 -0.48
CA ASN A 242 14.44 -1.51 0.76
C ASN A 242 13.95 -0.75 2.01
N ILE A 243 14.06 0.57 2.04
CA ILE A 243 13.52 1.41 3.12
C ILE A 243 11.99 1.28 3.17
N LEU A 244 11.32 1.41 2.02
CA LEU A 244 9.88 1.26 1.92
C LEU A 244 9.41 -0.14 2.33
N THR A 245 10.06 -1.19 1.83
CA THR A 245 9.73 -2.58 2.17
C THR A 245 9.91 -2.85 3.67
N LYS A 246 10.99 -2.36 4.29
CA LYS A 246 11.19 -2.49 5.75
C LYS A 246 10.09 -1.80 6.53
N TRP A 247 9.67 -0.62 6.08
CA TRP A 247 8.60 0.12 6.72
C TRP A 247 7.27 -0.64 6.66
N ILE A 248 6.88 -1.12 5.47
CA ILE A 248 5.69 -1.95 5.26
C ILE A 248 5.74 -3.22 6.12
N THR A 249 6.88 -3.92 6.14
CA THR A 249 7.04 -5.17 6.91
C THR A 249 6.94 -4.93 8.42
N THR A 250 7.44 -3.79 8.90
CA THR A 250 7.35 -3.42 10.32
C THR A 250 5.89 -3.18 10.71
N GLU A 251 5.13 -2.47 9.89
CA GLU A 251 3.70 -2.24 10.13
C GLU A 251 2.91 -3.56 10.07
N ASP A 252 3.14 -4.40 9.06
CA ASP A 252 2.50 -5.72 8.91
C ASP A 252 2.74 -6.63 10.14
N THR A 253 3.96 -6.61 10.67
CA THR A 253 4.30 -7.35 11.90
C THR A 253 3.54 -6.79 13.11
N SER A 254 3.36 -5.47 13.19
CA SER A 254 2.56 -4.83 14.24
C SER A 254 1.09 -5.24 14.14
N LEU A 255 0.52 -5.23 12.94
CA LEU A 255 -0.87 -5.63 12.69
C LEU A 255 -1.12 -7.10 13.03
N ALA A 256 -0.18 -7.99 12.69
CA ALA A 256 -0.28 -9.40 13.04
C ALA A 256 -0.23 -9.66 14.56
N ALA A 257 0.37 -8.73 15.33
CA ALA A 257 0.43 -8.81 16.79
C ALA A 257 -0.82 -8.23 17.48
N ASP A 258 -1.58 -7.38 16.80
CA ASP A 258 -2.77 -6.75 17.34
C ASP A 258 -3.90 -7.79 17.52
N LYS A 259 -4.32 -7.96 18.78
CA LYS A 259 -5.53 -8.72 19.09
C LYS A 259 -6.74 -7.85 18.80
N ILE A 260 -7.58 -8.29 17.87
CA ILE A 260 -8.85 -7.64 17.54
C ILE A 260 -9.92 -8.15 18.52
N PRO A 261 -10.32 -7.37 19.55
CA PRO A 261 -11.23 -7.84 20.59
C PRO A 261 -12.65 -8.12 20.05
N LEU A 262 -13.01 -7.48 18.94
CA LEU A 262 -14.25 -7.70 18.20
C LEU A 262 -14.42 -9.17 17.76
N LEU A 263 -13.33 -9.90 17.52
CA LEU A 263 -13.37 -11.30 17.08
C LEU A 263 -13.42 -12.30 18.24
N GLU A 264 -13.29 -11.83 19.49
CA GLU A 264 -13.38 -12.71 20.65
C GLU A 264 -14.84 -13.16 20.87
N PRO A 265 -15.07 -14.44 21.22
CA PRO A 265 -16.41 -14.96 21.45
C PRO A 265 -17.06 -14.24 22.63
N MET A 266 -18.31 -13.84 22.43
CA MET A 266 -19.12 -13.21 23.47
C MET A 266 -19.34 -14.13 24.68
N PRO A 267 -19.53 -13.57 25.89
CA PRO A 267 -19.80 -14.38 27.07
C PRO A 267 -21.00 -15.31 26.88
N PRO A 268 -20.98 -16.56 27.39
CA PRO A 268 -22.06 -17.54 27.17
C PRO A 268 -23.47 -17.05 27.53
N GLY A 269 -23.57 -16.15 28.53
CA GLY A 269 -24.81 -15.53 28.98
C GLY A 269 -25.47 -14.58 27.98
N THR A 270 -24.85 -14.32 26.83
CA THR A 270 -25.38 -13.47 25.75
C THR A 270 -26.09 -14.26 24.64
N ASN A 271 -25.87 -15.59 24.59
CA ASN A 271 -26.52 -16.45 23.61
C ASN A 271 -27.90 -16.88 24.12
N VAL A 272 -28.97 -16.30 23.57
CA VAL A 272 -30.37 -16.58 23.95
C VAL A 272 -30.70 -18.08 23.93
N ASN A 273 -30.06 -18.86 23.04
CA ASN A 273 -30.27 -20.29 22.92
C ASN A 273 -29.38 -21.11 23.90
N GLY A 274 -28.29 -20.52 24.40
CA GLY A 274 -27.27 -21.17 25.23
C GLY A 274 -27.63 -21.23 26.72
N PRO A 275 -27.32 -22.33 27.43
CA PRO A 275 -27.82 -22.64 28.79
C PRO A 275 -27.61 -21.56 29.84
N ASP A 276 -26.66 -20.66 29.64
CA ASP A 276 -26.26 -19.65 30.62
C ASP A 276 -27.00 -18.30 30.47
N PHE A 277 -27.81 -18.16 29.42
CA PHE A 277 -28.64 -16.96 29.19
C PHE A 277 -29.78 -16.85 30.19
N SER A 278 -29.99 -15.66 30.74
CA SER A 278 -31.15 -15.30 31.56
C SER A 278 -31.56 -13.87 31.24
N TYR A 279 -32.88 -13.60 31.22
CA TYR A 279 -33.42 -12.24 31.04
C TYR A 279 -33.08 -11.31 32.20
N ASP A 280 -32.73 -11.84 33.37
CA ASP A 280 -32.27 -11.03 34.50
C ASP A 280 -30.86 -10.43 34.24
N LYS A 281 -30.14 -10.96 33.25
CA LYS A 281 -28.84 -10.45 32.80
C LYS A 281 -28.96 -9.48 31.61
N PHE A 282 -30.18 -9.24 31.11
CA PHE A 282 -30.48 -8.32 30.01
C PHE A 282 -31.89 -7.75 30.16
N PHE A 283 -32.03 -6.63 30.87
CA PHE A 283 -33.34 -6.06 31.19
C PHE A 283 -33.41 -4.54 31.11
N ASP A 284 -34.63 -4.04 30.89
CA ASP A 284 -34.98 -2.63 31.00
C ASP A 284 -35.69 -2.41 32.36
N PRO A 285 -35.23 -1.50 33.24
CA PRO A 285 -35.88 -1.22 34.51
C PRO A 285 -37.34 -0.77 34.40
N ALA A 286 -37.74 -0.18 33.26
CA ALA A 286 -39.13 0.18 32.98
C ALA A 286 -40.00 -1.03 32.60
N ARG A 287 -39.37 -2.20 32.36
CA ARG A 287 -40.02 -3.47 32.01
C ARG A 287 -39.48 -4.57 32.91
N ASP A 288 -40.03 -4.66 34.12
CA ASP A 288 -39.61 -5.63 35.13
C ASP A 288 -39.56 -7.07 34.58
N PRO A 289 -38.37 -7.71 34.54
CA PRO A 289 -38.19 -9.10 34.13
C PRO A 289 -39.06 -10.09 34.91
N SER A 290 -39.42 -9.77 36.15
CA SER A 290 -40.29 -10.63 36.97
C SER A 290 -41.67 -10.87 36.33
N SER A 291 -42.12 -9.94 35.48
CA SER A 291 -43.42 -10.00 34.82
C SER A 291 -43.51 -10.98 33.64
N PHE A 292 -42.36 -11.36 33.05
CA PHE A 292 -42.32 -12.27 31.89
C PHE A 292 -41.25 -13.37 31.96
N GLY A 293 -40.17 -13.20 32.74
CA GLY A 293 -39.03 -14.11 32.82
C GLY A 293 -39.42 -15.54 33.15
N GLY A 294 -40.34 -15.74 34.09
CA GLY A 294 -40.87 -17.06 34.42
C GLY A 294 -41.64 -17.74 33.27
N ARG A 295 -42.37 -16.98 32.45
CA ARG A 295 -43.06 -17.50 31.27
C ARG A 295 -42.08 -17.86 30.16
N VAL A 296 -41.05 -17.04 29.96
CA VAL A 296 -40.04 -17.32 28.93
C VAL A 296 -39.17 -18.51 29.29
N GLU A 297 -38.78 -18.67 30.55
CA GLU A 297 -38.03 -19.85 31.01
C GLU A 297 -38.86 -21.13 30.92
N GLN A 298 -40.18 -21.06 31.12
CA GLN A 298 -41.09 -22.18 30.86
C GLN A 298 -41.14 -22.56 29.37
N GLU A 299 -41.28 -21.58 28.46
CA GLU A 299 -41.25 -21.85 27.01
C GLU A 299 -39.89 -22.39 26.56
N ARG A 300 -38.80 -21.91 27.16
CA ARG A 300 -37.45 -22.40 26.90
C ARG A 300 -37.27 -23.86 27.33
N LYS A 301 -37.75 -24.21 28.53
CA LYS A 301 -37.76 -25.60 29.00
C LYS A 301 -38.57 -26.49 28.05
N LYS A 302 -39.75 -26.03 27.62
CA LYS A 302 -40.55 -26.75 26.60
C LYS A 302 -39.80 -26.95 25.29
N ALA A 303 -39.09 -25.93 24.80
CA ALA A 303 -38.31 -26.04 23.56
C ALA A 303 -37.14 -27.02 23.70
N ARG A 304 -36.43 -27.00 24.84
CA ARG A 304 -35.37 -27.97 25.15
C ARG A 304 -35.90 -29.39 25.29
N ASP A 305 -37.03 -29.56 25.97
CA ASP A 305 -37.70 -30.85 26.10
C ASP A 305 -38.19 -31.34 24.73
N GLN A 306 -38.56 -30.45 23.81
CA GLN A 306 -38.90 -30.80 22.43
C GLN A 306 -37.69 -31.16 21.58
N GLN A 307 -36.54 -30.51 21.76
CA GLN A 307 -35.27 -30.88 21.10
C GLN A 307 -34.68 -32.19 21.65
N ASN A 308 -34.82 -32.43 22.96
CA ASN A 308 -34.35 -33.64 23.63
C ASN A 308 -35.37 -34.79 23.55
N ARG A 309 -36.55 -34.57 22.96
CA ARG A 309 -37.49 -35.66 22.67
C ARG A 309 -36.85 -36.58 21.65
N PRO A 310 -36.78 -37.90 21.92
CA PRO A 310 -36.26 -38.84 20.94
C PRO A 310 -37.06 -38.69 19.64
N ALA A 311 -36.34 -38.56 18.53
CA ALA A 311 -36.89 -38.47 17.19
C ALA A 311 -38.06 -39.45 17.02
N GLY A 312 -39.27 -38.93 16.81
CA GLY A 312 -40.44 -39.75 16.55
C GLY A 312 -40.23 -40.64 15.32
N LEU A 313 -41.05 -41.69 15.17
CA LEU A 313 -40.99 -42.66 14.05
C LEU A 313 -40.85 -42.01 12.65
N ILE A 314 -41.34 -40.78 12.48
CA ILE A 314 -41.25 -40.00 11.23
C ILE A 314 -39.84 -39.40 11.04
N ALA A 315 -39.21 -38.87 12.08
CA ALA A 315 -37.85 -38.34 12.02
C ALA A 315 -36.81 -39.46 11.82
N ARG A 316 -37.00 -40.63 12.46
CA ARG A 316 -36.18 -41.84 12.19
C ARG A 316 -36.27 -42.34 10.75
N ARG A 317 -37.40 -42.12 10.05
CA ARG A 317 -37.57 -42.48 8.63
C ARG A 317 -36.92 -41.48 7.69
N LEU A 318 -36.81 -40.20 8.08
CA LEU A 318 -36.18 -39.16 7.27
C LEU A 318 -34.65 -39.16 7.39
N ASP A 319 -34.09 -39.54 8.54
CA ASP A 319 -32.64 -39.65 8.76
C ASP A 319 -32.01 -40.95 8.21
N GLY A 320 -32.75 -41.72 7.39
CA GLY A 320 -32.20 -42.87 6.66
C GLY A 320 -31.80 -44.06 7.53
N GLY A 321 -32.49 -44.29 8.66
CA GLY A 321 -32.23 -45.44 9.53
C GLY A 321 -32.41 -46.78 8.80
N ARG A 322 -31.30 -47.40 8.39
CA ARG A 322 -31.23 -48.80 7.96
C ARG A 322 -31.47 -49.70 9.18
N SER A 323 -32.51 -50.53 9.10
CA SER A 323 -32.66 -51.74 9.92
C SER A 323 -31.65 -52.79 9.51
#